data_AF-A0A2E2RSW1-F1
#
_entry.id   AF-A0A2E2RSW1-F1
#
_cell.length_a   1.000
_cell.length_b   1.000
_cell.length_c   1.000
_cell.angle_alpha   90.00
_cell.angle_beta   90.00
_cell.angle_gamma   90.00
#
_symmetry.space_group_name_H-M   'P 1'
#
loop_
_entity.id
_entity.type
_entity.pdbx_description
1 polymer ?
#
loop_
_entity_poly.entity_id
_entity_poly.type
_entity_poly.pdbx_seq_one_letter_code
_entity_poly.pdbx_strand_id
1 'polypeptide(L)' 'MRKALIALAATLVATASLQAAEMKMVVESVDYEGNTIVFTNGETMTIAEGVDFTSIDTGDNVTIITDDRTGEITQIEIPE' A
#
# COMPACT_ATOMS: atom_id res chain seq x y z
N MET A 1 14.03 56.08 8.98
CA MET A 1 12.96 55.53 8.12
C MET A 1 13.58 54.95 6.86
N ARG A 2 13.53 53.62 6.72
CA ARG A 2 13.71 52.90 5.45
C ARG A 2 13.45 51.40 5.69
N LYS A 3 12.46 50.91 4.95
CA LYS A 3 12.35 49.57 4.36
C LYS A 3 11.73 48.48 5.25
N ALA A 4 10.46 48.25 4.90
CA ALA A 4 9.60 47.13 5.17
C ALA A 4 10.27 45.75 5.08
N LEU A 5 9.70 44.78 5.78
CA LEU A 5 9.48 43.42 5.27
C LEU A 5 8.35 42.77 6.09
N ILE A 6 7.16 42.78 5.51
CA ILE A 6 6.05 41.90 5.87
C ILE A 6 6.47 40.51 5.37
N ALA A 7 6.66 39.55 6.26
CA ALA A 7 6.87 38.16 5.90
C ALA A 7 5.71 37.34 6.50
N LEU A 8 4.76 37.06 5.62
CA LEU A 8 3.64 36.14 5.77
C LEU A 8 4.14 34.78 6.28
N ALA A 9 3.96 34.51 7.57
CA ALA A 9 4.16 33.18 8.12
C ALA A 9 3.04 32.29 7.60
N ALA A 10 3.29 31.67 6.45
CA ALA A 10 2.43 30.67 5.85
C ALA A 10 2.23 29.54 6.87
N THR A 11 1.01 29.45 7.42
CA THR A 11 0.53 28.26 8.10
C THR A 11 0.55 27.11 7.10
N LEU A 12 1.64 26.34 7.12
CA LEU A 12 1.71 25.04 6.46
C LEU A 12 0.80 24.11 7.26
N VAL A 13 -0.49 24.09 6.93
CA VAL A 13 -1.32 22.93 7.23
C VAL A 13 -0.78 21.83 6.33
N ALA A 14 0.04 20.95 6.92
CA ALA A 14 0.37 19.69 6.30
C ALA A 14 -0.93 18.88 6.20
N THR A 15 -1.63 19.01 5.09
CA THR A 15 -2.61 18.01 4.68
C THR A 15 -1.81 16.78 4.31
N ALA A 16 -1.51 15.92 5.29
CA ALA A 16 -1.07 14.57 5.00
C ALA A 16 -2.23 13.90 4.25
N SER A 17 -2.07 13.75 2.94
CA SER A 17 -2.92 12.87 2.16
C SER A 17 -2.75 11.48 2.75
N LEU A 18 -3.81 10.96 3.36
CA LEU A 18 -4.01 9.53 3.58
C LEU A 18 -4.07 8.90 2.19
N GLN A 19 -2.90 8.55 1.64
CA GLN A 19 -2.79 7.79 0.42
C GLN A 19 -2.64 6.34 0.86
N ALA A 20 -3.67 5.54 0.59
CA ALA A 20 -3.60 4.10 0.66
C ALA A 20 -2.30 3.66 -0.03
N ALA A 21 -1.45 2.95 0.70
CA ALA A 21 -0.11 2.62 0.23
C ALA A 21 -0.20 1.58 -0.90
N GLU A 22 0.01 2.04 -2.14
CA GLU A 22 0.23 1.14 -3.28
C GLU A 22 1.65 0.58 -3.20
N MET A 23 1.78 -0.74 -3.07
CA MET A 23 3.07 -1.41 -2.94
C MET A 23 3.26 -2.45 -4.04
N LYS A 24 4.37 -2.35 -4.77
CA LYS A 24 4.77 -3.36 -5.76
C LYS A 24 5.65 -4.39 -5.11
N MET A 25 5.24 -5.66 -5.16
CA MET A 25 5.93 -6.76 -4.52
C MET A 25 5.94 -8.00 -5.40
N VAL A 26 6.87 -8.92 -5.11
CA VAL A 26 6.94 -10.23 -5.76
C VAL A 26 6.44 -11.28 -4.79
N VAL A 27 5.52 -12.11 -5.25
CA VAL A 27 4.94 -13.20 -4.45
C VAL A 27 5.95 -14.32 -4.29
N GLU A 28 6.22 -14.72 -3.05
CA GLU A 28 7.04 -15.88 -2.72
C GLU A 28 6.17 -17.11 -2.49
N SER A 29 5.08 -16.99 -1.75
CA SER A 29 4.11 -18.07 -1.57
C SER A 29 2.71 -17.54 -1.27
N VAL A 30 1.70 -18.32 -1.63
CA VAL A 30 0.28 -18.00 -1.38
C VAL A 30 -0.33 -19.13 -0.56
N ASP A 31 -0.97 -18.77 0.56
CA ASP A 31 -1.78 -19.64 1.37
C ASP A 31 -3.26 -19.30 1.19
N TYR A 32 -3.93 -20.13 0.38
CA TYR A 32 -5.36 -20.00 0.08
C TYR A 32 -6.27 -20.46 1.23
N GLU A 33 -5.78 -21.28 2.16
CA GLU A 33 -6.56 -21.72 3.32
C GLU A 33 -6.55 -20.66 4.41
N GLY A 34 -5.39 -20.02 4.61
CA GLY A 34 -5.19 -18.95 5.58
C GLY A 34 -5.48 -17.54 5.06
N ASN A 35 -5.77 -17.36 3.77
CA ASN A 35 -5.88 -16.06 3.09
C ASN A 35 -4.66 -15.16 3.32
N THR A 36 -3.44 -15.73 3.20
CA THR A 36 -2.20 -14.96 3.38
C THR A 36 -1.27 -15.10 2.19
N ILE A 37 -0.45 -14.06 1.97
CA ILE A 37 0.60 -14.03 0.95
C ILE A 37 1.91 -13.70 1.63
N VAL A 38 2.93 -14.49 1.34
CA VAL A 38 4.31 -14.19 1.69
C VAL A 38 4.97 -13.58 0.47
N PHE A 39 5.60 -12.42 0.66
CA PHE A 39 6.34 -11.72 -0.37
C PHE A 39 7.84 -11.95 -0.20
N THR A 40 8.58 -11.80 -1.29
CA THR A 40 10.05 -12.00 -1.33
C THR A 40 10.86 -11.06 -0.42
N ASN A 41 10.26 -9.99 0.08
CA ASN A 41 10.85 -9.13 1.11
C ASN A 41 10.76 -9.74 2.53
N GLY A 42 10.16 -10.92 2.67
CA GLY A 42 9.91 -11.62 3.93
C GLY A 42 8.65 -11.15 4.67
N GLU A 43 7.86 -10.25 4.06
CA GLU A 43 6.61 -9.78 4.64
C GLU A 43 5.49 -10.78 4.38
N THR A 44 4.71 -11.09 5.41
CA THR A 44 3.49 -11.88 5.30
C THR A 44 2.29 -10.96 5.50
N MET A 45 1.40 -10.90 4.52
CA MET A 45 0.21 -10.07 4.59
C MET A 45 -1.05 -10.91 4.48
N THR A 46 -2.11 -10.44 5.12
CA THR A 46 -3.43 -11.08 5.07
C THR A 46 -4.27 -10.40 4.00
N ILE A 47 -5.02 -11.20 3.25
CA ILE A 47 -5.93 -10.74 2.22
C ILE A 47 -7.30 -10.51 2.87
N ALA A 48 -7.88 -9.34 2.65
CA ALA A 48 -9.21 -9.02 3.12
C ALA A 48 -10.27 -9.93 2.48
N GLU A 49 -11.36 -10.19 3.19
CA GLU A 49 -12.46 -10.98 2.66
C GLU A 49 -13.04 -10.36 1.38
N GLY A 50 -13.28 -11.20 0.36
CA GLY A 50 -13.88 -10.77 -0.91
C GLY A 50 -12.89 -10.24 -1.95
N VAL A 51 -11.60 -10.19 -1.66
CA VAL A 51 -10.56 -9.95 -2.67
C VAL A 51 -10.28 -11.26 -3.41
N ASP A 52 -10.26 -11.22 -4.74
CA ASP A 52 -9.86 -12.36 -5.54
C ASP A 52 -8.34 -12.38 -5.69
N PHE A 53 -7.75 -13.52 -5.34
CA PHE A 53 -6.30 -13.78 -5.44
C PHE A 53 -6.02 -15.16 -6.03
N THR A 54 -7.04 -15.80 -6.61
CA THR A 54 -6.95 -17.16 -7.18
C THR A 54 -6.09 -17.24 -8.44
N SER A 55 -5.81 -16.10 -9.07
CA SER A 55 -5.00 -15.98 -10.28
C SER A 55 -3.55 -15.60 -10.00
N ILE A 56 -3.13 -15.57 -8.73
CA ILE A 56 -1.80 -15.17 -8.32
C ILE A 56 -0.94 -16.41 -8.11
N ASP A 57 0.18 -16.48 -8.80
CA ASP A 57 1.16 -17.54 -8.63
C ASP A 57 2.44 -17.04 -7.94
N THR A 58 3.19 -17.97 -7.36
CA THR A 58 4.54 -17.69 -6.86
C THR A 58 5.42 -17.16 -8.00
N GLY A 59 6.09 -16.03 -7.74
CA GLY A 59 6.95 -15.33 -8.69
C GLY A 59 6.26 -14.17 -9.40
N ASP A 60 4.94 -14.01 -9.24
CA ASP A 60 4.21 -12.90 -9.84
C ASP A 60 4.63 -11.57 -9.23
N ASN A 61 4.76 -10.57 -10.10
CA ASN A 61 4.91 -9.19 -9.69
C ASN A 61 3.51 -8.64 -9.54
N VAL A 62 3.13 -8.23 -8.34
CA VAL A 62 1.79 -7.71 -8.05
C VAL A 62 1.90 -6.31 -7.46
N THR A 63 0.91 -5.48 -7.76
CA THR A 63 0.67 -4.24 -7.04
C THR A 63 -0.45 -4.51 -6.07
N ILE A 64 -0.21 -4.26 -4.78
CA ILE A 64 -1.22 -4.42 -3.74
C ILE A 64 -1.61 -3.07 -3.18
N ILE A 65 -2.86 -2.98 -2.73
CA ILE A 65 -3.38 -1.86 -1.94
C ILE A 65 -3.81 -2.41 -0.60
N THR A 66 -3.35 -1.75 0.46
CA THR A 66 -3.62 -2.17 1.84
C THR A 66 -4.55 -1.20 2.54
N ASP A 67 -5.40 -1.70 3.44
CA ASP A 67 -6.15 -0.86 4.36
C ASP A 67 -5.23 -0.37 5.48
N ASP A 68 -5.07 0.95 5.63
CA ASP A 68 -4.17 1.54 6.63
C ASP A 68 -4.60 1.28 8.09
N ARG A 69 -5.84 0.83 8.33
CA ARG A 69 -6.37 0.53 9.67
C ARG A 69 -6.14 -0.92 10.06
N THR A 70 -6.29 -1.87 9.13
CA THR A 70 -6.15 -3.31 9.42
C THR A 70 -4.81 -3.88 8.95
N GLY A 71 -4.16 -3.24 7.98
CA GLY A 71 -2.96 -3.76 7.31
C GLY A 71 -3.26 -4.87 6.30
N GLU A 72 -4.54 -5.12 6.00
CA GLU A 72 -4.96 -6.18 5.08
C GLU A 72 -4.94 -5.70 3.63
N ILE A 73 -4.66 -6.63 2.72
CA ILE A 73 -4.71 -6.39 1.28
C ILE A 73 -6.17 -6.30 0.85
N THR A 74 -6.59 -5.15 0.34
CA THR A 74 -7.96 -4.91 -0.14
C THR A 74 -8.07 -4.95 -1.66
N GLN A 75 -6.93 -4.90 -2.36
CA GLN A 75 -6.88 -5.02 -3.81
C GLN A 75 -5.53 -5.58 -4.24
N ILE A 76 -5.54 -6.43 -5.27
CA ILE A 76 -4.34 -6.95 -5.92
C ILE A 76 -4.48 -6.79 -7.42
N GLU A 77 -3.43 -6.26 -8.04
CA GLU A 77 -3.35 -6.06 -9.49
C GLU A 77 -2.07 -6.71 -10.02
N ILE A 78 -2.23 -7.59 -11.02
CA ILE A 78 -1.12 -8.16 -11.77
C ILE A 78 -0.92 -7.24 -13.00
N PRO A 79 0.24 -6.59 -13.17
CA PRO A 79 0.52 -5.80 -14.36
C PRO A 79 0.58 -6.73 -15.60
N GLU A 80 -0.13 -6.35 -16.66
CA GLU A 80 -0.16 -7.06 -17.95
C GLU A 80 1.22 -7.24 -18.60
#